data_AF-A0A0F9FBI8-F1
#
_entry.id   AF-A0A0F9FBI8-F1
#
_cell.length_a   1.000
_cell.length_b   1.000
_cell.length_c   1.000
_cell.angle_alpha   90.00
_cell.angle_beta   90.00
_cell.angle_gamma   90.00
#
_symmetry.space_group_name_H-M   'P 1'
#
loop_
_entity.id
_entity.type
_entity.pdbx_description
1 polymer ?
#
loop_
_entity_poly.entity_id
_entity_poly.type
_entity_poly.pdbx_seq_one_letter_code
_entity_poly.pdbx_strand_id
1 'polypeptide(L)' 'LVRTIEVSPCVHHDIIEVPNGPISIGTCKKCGREREYENFKWPDYNIPPAPAIKEQKELIWNG' A
#
# COMPACT_ATOMS: atom_id res chain seq x y z
N LEU A 1 26.08 -30.88 -17.07
CA LEU A 1 24.61 -30.89 -16.88
C LEU A 1 24.25 -29.65 -16.08
N VAL A 2 23.66 -28.63 -16.73
CA VAL A 2 23.16 -27.44 -16.04
C VAL A 2 21.79 -27.81 -15.50
N ARG A 3 21.64 -27.86 -14.17
CA ARG A 3 20.34 -28.07 -13.55
C ARG A 3 19.58 -26.75 -13.58
N THR A 4 18.55 -26.65 -14.41
CA THR A 4 17.53 -25.61 -14.30
C THR A 4 16.76 -25.87 -13.01
N ILE A 5 16.99 -25.05 -12.00
CA ILE A 5 16.14 -25.05 -10.80
C ILE A 5 14.83 -24.40 -11.24
N GLU A 6 13.75 -25.19 -11.30
CA GLU A 6 12.41 -24.65 -11.47
C GLU A 6 12.08 -23.82 -10.23
N VAL A 7 12.24 -22.51 -10.34
CA VAL A 7 11.79 -21.57 -9.32
C VAL A 7 10.27 -21.56 -9.40
N SER A 8 9.62 -22.11 -8.37
CA SER A 8 8.16 -22.02 -8.25
C SER A 8 7.71 -20.57 -8.43
N PRO A 9 6.69 -20.28 -9.25
CA PRO A 9 6.24 -18.92 -9.46
C PRO A 9 5.86 -18.27 -8.14
N CYS A 10 6.38 -17.07 -7.88
CA CYS A 10 6.14 -16.38 -6.62
C CYS A 10 4.68 -15.93 -6.55
N VAL A 11 3.94 -16.44 -5.55
CA VAL A 11 2.67 -15.84 -5.15
C VAL A 11 2.98 -14.59 -4.32
N HIS A 12 2.93 -13.45 -5.01
CA HIS A 12 3.36 -12.18 -4.45
C HIS A 12 2.45 -11.70 -3.32
N HIS A 13 3.06 -11.45 -2.17
CA HIS A 13 2.45 -10.75 -1.05
C HIS A 13 3.17 -9.41 -0.89
N ASP A 14 2.54 -8.34 -1.37
CA ASP A 14 3.13 -7.01 -1.43
C ASP A 14 2.86 -6.23 -0.14
N ILE A 15 3.92 -5.63 0.40
CA ILE A 15 3.82 -4.62 1.43
C ILE A 15 3.81 -3.28 0.70
N ILE A 16 2.64 -2.63 0.67
CA ILE A 16 2.44 -1.33 0.03
C ILE A 16 2.83 -0.24 1.01
N GLU A 17 3.67 0.69 0.57
CA GLU A 17 4.07 1.83 1.38
C GLU A 17 2.89 2.73 1.78
N VAL A 18 3.12 3.61 2.76
CA VAL A 18 2.13 4.63 3.11
C VAL A 18 1.86 5.49 1.88
N PRO A 19 0.59 5.74 1.52
CA PRO A 19 0.25 6.63 0.42
C PRO A 19 0.93 7.98 0.54
N ASN A 20 1.71 8.35 -0.48
CA ASN A 20 2.38 9.65 -0.59
C ASN A 20 2.07 10.28 -1.96
N GLY A 21 0.78 10.42 -2.25
CA GLY A 21 0.28 10.90 -3.53
C GLY A 21 -0.42 9.79 -4.35
N PRO A 22 -0.50 9.95 -5.68
CA PRO A 22 -1.35 9.12 -6.53
C PRO A 22 -0.84 7.70 -6.73
N ILE A 23 0.43 7.43 -6.40
CA ILE A 23 1.08 6.14 -6.57
C ILE A 23 1.70 5.72 -5.24
N SER A 24 1.59 4.44 -4.93
CA SER A 24 2.35 3.77 -3.89
C SER A 24 3.16 2.63 -4.47
N ILE A 25 4.36 2.41 -3.94
CA ILE A 25 5.19 1.25 -4.25
C ILE A 25 4.85 0.09 -3.31
N GLY A 26 4.54 -1.06 -3.91
CA GLY A 26 4.42 -2.33 -3.23
C GLY A 26 5.64 -3.21 -3.45
N THR A 27 6.30 -3.62 -2.36
CA THR A 27 7.44 -4.54 -2.42
C THR A 27 7.01 -5.92 -1.93
N CYS A 28 7.25 -6.95 -2.74
CA CYS A 28 6.93 -8.32 -2.37
C CYS A 28 7.82 -8.80 -1.21
N LYS A 29 7.19 -9.17 -0.09
CA LYS A 29 7.90 -9.67 1.11
C LYS A 29 8.77 -10.91 0.86
N LYS A 30 8.44 -11.70 -0.17
CA LYS A 30 9.09 -12.99 -0.46
C LYS A 30 10.25 -12.86 -1.44
N CYS A 31 10.07 -12.09 -2.51
CA CYS A 31 11.02 -12.06 -3.63
C CYS A 31 11.55 -10.66 -3.95
N GLY A 32 11.12 -9.62 -3.22
CA GLY A 32 11.60 -8.25 -3.42
C GLY A 32 11.11 -7.55 -4.69
N ARG A 33 10.23 -8.18 -5.48
CA ARG A 33 9.63 -7.56 -6.67
C ARG A 33 8.89 -6.28 -6.26
N GLU A 34 9.12 -5.20 -6.98
CA GLU A 34 8.37 -3.94 -6.85
C GLU A 34 7.20 -3.86 -7.84
N ARG A 35 6.13 -3.16 -7.49
CA ARG A 35 4.99 -2.83 -8.35
C ARG A 35 4.36 -1.53 -7.89
N GLU A 36 3.96 -0.70 -8.84
CA GLU A 36 3.19 0.50 -8.59
C GLU A 36 1.71 0.18 -8.40
N TYR A 37 1.09 0.85 -7.44
CA TYR A 37 -0.33 0.79 -7.15
C TYR A 37 -0.91 2.20 -7.23
N GLU A 38 -1.98 2.37 -8.01
CA GLU A 38 -2.72 3.63 -8.04
C GLU A 38 -3.55 3.80 -6.77
N ASN A 39 -3.31 4.89 -6.05
CA ASN A 39 -4.17 5.36 -4.98
C ASN A 39 -5.30 6.16 -5.64
N PHE A 40 -6.49 5.57 -5.74
CA PHE A 40 -7.60 6.04 -6.58
C PHE A 40 -7.87 7.56 -6.64
N LYS A 41 -8.41 7.95 -7.80
CA LYS A 41 -8.75 9.28 -8.35
C LYS A 41 -9.75 10.16 -7.55
N TRP A 42 -9.71 10.20 -6.23
CA TRP A 42 -10.42 11.26 -5.48
C TRP A 42 -9.45 12.41 -5.17
N PRO A 43 -9.77 13.66 -5.56
CA PRO A 43 -8.86 14.80 -5.50
C PRO A 43 -8.38 15.19 -4.09
N ASP A 44 -8.97 14.59 -3.05
CA ASP A 44 -8.81 15.02 -1.67
C ASP A 44 -7.78 14.18 -0.87
N TYR A 45 -6.92 13.39 -1.54
CA TYR A 45 -5.88 12.60 -0.85
C TYR A 45 -4.73 13.44 -0.26
N ASN A 46 -4.68 14.74 -0.54
CA ASN A 46 -3.81 15.71 0.13
C ASN A 46 -4.58 16.60 1.12
N ILE A 47 -5.61 16.08 1.80
CA ILE A 47 -6.05 16.74 3.04
C ILE A 47 -4.86 16.63 4.01
N PRO A 48 -4.26 17.75 4.46
CA PRO A 48 -3.22 17.70 5.50
C PRO A 48 -3.73 16.84 6.66
N PRO A 49 -2.86 16.09 7.37
CA PRO A 49 -3.30 15.19 8.42
C PRO A 49 -4.31 15.94 9.29
N ALA A 50 -5.51 15.37 9.42
CA ALA A 50 -6.56 15.97 10.22
C ALA A 50 -5.93 16.44 11.53
N PRO A 51 -6.18 17.69 11.96
CA PRO A 51 -5.56 18.27 13.14
C PRO A 51 -5.51 17.26 14.29
N ALA A 52 -4.32 17.07 14.84
CA ALA A 52 -3.94 15.94 15.66
C ALA A 52 -4.99 15.55 16.72
N ILE A 53 -5.76 14.47 16.47
CA ILE A 53 -6.55 13.59 17.37
C ILE A 53 -7.52 14.26 18.39
N LYS A 54 -7.35 15.53 18.76
CA LYS A 54 -8.18 16.23 19.75
C LYS A 54 -9.58 16.51 19.23
N GLU A 55 -9.79 16.51 17.91
CA GLU A 55 -11.08 16.82 17.27
C GLU A 55 -11.81 15.58 16.72
N GLN A 56 -11.21 14.38 16.72
CA GLN A 56 -11.89 13.15 16.28
C GLN A 56 -12.88 12.56 17.31
N LYS A 57 -13.13 13.25 18.45
CA LYS A 57 -14.05 12.77 19.50
C LYS A 57 -15.53 12.75 19.10
N GLU A 58 -15.91 13.32 17.96
CA GLU A 58 -17.33 13.46 17.58
C GLU A 58 -17.82 12.46 16.52
N LEU A 59 -16.95 11.61 15.96
CA LEU A 59 -17.39 10.54 15.07
C LEU A 59 -17.76 9.29 15.87
N ILE A 60 -18.85 9.37 16.62
CA ILE A 60 -19.50 8.20 17.22
C ILE A 60 -20.30 7.51 16.11
N TRP A 61 -19.83 6.34 15.65
CA TRP A 61 -20.60 5.46 14.77
C TRP A 61 -21.78 4.86 15.56
N ASN A 62 -23.01 5.10 15.13
CA ASN A 62 -24.23 4.72 15.86
C ASN A 62 -24.89 3.42 15.37
N GLY A 63 -24.09 2.47 14.88
CA GLY A 63 -24.58 1.16 14.45
C GLY A 63 -25.00 1.13 13.00
#